data_AF-A0A971PTK7-F1
#
_entry.id   AF-A0A971PTK7-F1
#
_cell.length_a   1.000
_cell.length_b   1.000
_cell.length_c   1.000
_cell.angle_alpha   90.00
_cell.angle_beta   90.00
_cell.angle_gamma   90.00
#
_symmetry.space_group_name_H-M   'P 1'
#
loop_
_entity.id
_entity.type
_entity.pdbx_description
1 polymer ?
#
loop_
_entity_poly.entity_id
_entity_poly.type
_entity_poly.pdbx_seq_one_letter_code
_entity_poly.pdbx_strand_id
1 'polypeptide(L)'
;MAQHTGESTPRRADETTPPAPDADSAQPNATDATDSQAADATEPDSPKRTSLRWRISRQLTIWTIFVPLVAMLAGALFSASSSAARGTDLRSAASGIPDLIRSETRRGEIRAAEVSRLQSEVDQLTQVRRSGNEIIDGIIERADSLAQEAGAAPVVGPGLVVSMTDSPLRGDQIPDGLKNDDLVVHQQDVQGVVNALWRGGAEAMMIMDQRVISTSAVRCVGNTLILQGRVYSPPFVITAIGDQERLQRALDNDRSVQIFKEYVDAAGLGFTVERRNEIEMPAYSGSVRLQYATPIRR
;
A
#
# COMPACT_ATOMS: atom_id res chain seq x y z
N MET A 1 26.95 -10.87 43.17
CA MET A 1 27.63 -12.17 43.34
C MET A 1 26.79 -13.20 42.62
N ALA A 2 27.26 -14.02 41.67
CA ALA A 2 28.53 -14.09 40.92
C ALA A 2 28.15 -14.43 39.44
N GLN A 3 28.85 -14.06 38.36
CA GLN A 3 30.28 -14.07 38.00
C GLN A 3 30.90 -15.47 37.72
N HIS A 4 30.83 -15.86 36.44
CA HIS A 4 31.82 -16.61 35.61
C HIS A 4 31.27 -16.51 34.16
N THR A 5 31.98 -16.07 33.10
CA THR A 5 33.25 -16.49 32.46
C THR A 5 33.27 -17.98 32.06
N GLY A 6 33.61 -18.39 30.84
CA GLY A 6 34.02 -17.64 29.64
C GLY A 6 35.25 -18.28 29.00
N GLU A 7 35.11 -18.82 27.78
CA GLU A 7 36.19 -19.46 27.01
C GLU A 7 36.03 -19.14 25.51
N SER A 8 37.00 -19.46 24.63
CA SER A 8 37.00 -18.97 23.23
C SER A 8 37.92 -19.72 22.26
N THR A 9 37.68 -19.51 20.96
CA THR A 9 38.54 -19.88 19.80
C THR A 9 38.66 -21.39 19.49
N PRO A 10 39.11 -21.85 18.28
CA PRO A 10 39.82 -21.13 17.21
C PRO A 10 39.22 -21.25 15.77
N ARG A 11 40.06 -20.99 14.75
CA ARG A 11 39.77 -20.43 13.40
C ARG A 11 40.38 -21.25 12.26
N ARG A 12 39.65 -21.44 11.14
CA ARG A 12 40.09 -21.54 9.71
C ARG A 12 38.83 -21.35 8.81
N ALA A 13 38.81 -20.62 7.68
CA ALA A 13 39.65 -20.63 6.47
C ALA A 13 39.30 -21.84 5.55
N ASP A 14 39.04 -21.70 4.24
CA ASP A 14 39.11 -20.52 3.33
C ASP A 14 37.71 -20.28 2.66
N GLU A 15 37.43 -19.84 1.41
CA GLU A 15 38.22 -19.54 0.20
C GLU A 15 37.48 -18.59 -0.81
N THR A 16 38.25 -17.76 -1.52
CA THR A 16 38.02 -16.96 -2.76
C THR A 16 36.69 -16.23 -3.11
N THR A 17 36.81 -14.91 -3.33
CA THR A 17 35.96 -14.05 -4.20
C THR A 17 36.48 -14.05 -5.66
N PRO A 18 35.78 -13.42 -6.63
CA PRO A 18 36.18 -12.04 -7.01
C PRO A 18 35.00 -11.08 -7.32
N PRO A 19 35.18 -9.75 -7.16
CA PRO A 19 34.13 -8.74 -7.34
C PRO A 19 34.06 -8.15 -8.77
N ALA A 20 32.99 -7.40 -9.05
CA ALA A 20 32.88 -6.49 -10.19
C ALA A 20 33.34 -5.06 -9.80
N PRO A 21 33.94 -4.27 -10.72
CA PRO A 21 34.31 -2.87 -10.47
C PRO A 21 33.24 -1.88 -10.96
N ASP A 22 33.03 -0.81 -10.19
CA ASP A 22 32.32 0.41 -10.60
C ASP A 22 33.31 1.53 -10.98
N ALA A 23 32.80 2.53 -11.73
CA ALA A 23 33.25 3.93 -11.78
C ALA A 23 34.68 4.28 -12.33
N ASP A 24 34.94 5.49 -12.86
CA ASP A 24 34.10 6.53 -13.49
C ASP A 24 34.98 7.58 -14.22
N SER A 25 34.38 8.32 -15.16
CA SER A 25 34.63 9.71 -15.63
C SER A 25 35.99 10.23 -16.17
N ALA A 26 35.88 11.44 -16.76
CA ALA A 26 36.88 12.45 -17.12
C ALA A 26 37.64 12.36 -18.47
N GLN A 27 37.26 13.23 -19.41
CA GLN A 27 38.15 13.82 -20.43
C GLN A 27 38.92 15.03 -19.82
N PRO A 28 39.96 15.57 -20.47
CA PRO A 28 39.71 16.77 -21.29
C PRO A 28 40.54 16.88 -22.60
N ASN A 29 40.29 17.93 -23.37
CA ASN A 29 40.89 18.25 -24.67
C ASN A 29 42.33 18.82 -24.57
N ALA A 30 43.10 18.73 -25.66
CA ALA A 30 43.75 19.89 -26.31
C ALA A 30 44.33 19.54 -27.70
N THR A 31 44.57 20.56 -28.53
CA THR A 31 45.13 20.51 -29.89
C THR A 31 46.58 20.98 -29.93
N ASP A 32 47.40 20.50 -30.88
CA ASP A 32 48.14 21.42 -31.77
C ASP A 32 48.72 20.83 -33.08
N ALA A 33 49.13 21.77 -33.93
CA ALA A 33 50.02 21.83 -35.11
C ALA A 33 51.17 20.78 -35.28
N THR A 34 51.86 20.60 -36.44
CA THR A 34 51.86 21.32 -37.75
C THR A 34 52.41 20.47 -38.93
N ASP A 35 51.93 20.77 -40.14
CA ASP A 35 52.62 20.90 -41.45
C ASP A 35 54.05 20.32 -41.69
N SER A 36 54.22 19.50 -42.75
CA SER A 36 55.20 19.80 -43.83
C SER A 36 55.05 18.95 -45.11
N GLN A 37 55.07 19.67 -46.24
CA GLN A 37 55.50 19.36 -47.63
C GLN A 37 56.20 17.99 -47.91
N ALA A 38 55.78 17.20 -48.92
CA ALA A 38 56.10 17.26 -50.37
C ALA A 38 57.53 16.74 -50.73
N ALA A 39 57.81 16.14 -51.90
CA ALA A 39 57.05 16.00 -53.15
C ALA A 39 57.49 14.78 -54.01
N ASP A 40 56.89 14.70 -55.21
CA ASP A 40 57.39 14.10 -56.46
C ASP A 40 57.12 12.60 -56.74
N ALA A 41 57.16 12.25 -58.04
CA ALA A 41 56.41 11.16 -58.65
C ALA A 41 57.27 10.05 -59.27
N THR A 42 56.64 8.92 -59.62
CA THR A 42 56.72 8.29 -60.95
C THR A 42 55.60 7.24 -61.11
N GLU A 43 54.71 7.44 -62.08
CA GLU A 43 54.02 6.35 -62.81
C GLU A 43 54.71 6.25 -64.19
N PRO A 44 54.84 5.07 -64.84
CA PRO A 44 53.66 4.33 -65.29
C PRO A 44 53.79 2.78 -65.27
N ASP A 45 52.68 2.07 -65.48
CA ASP A 45 52.39 1.35 -66.74
C ASP A 45 51.23 0.33 -66.57
N SER A 46 50.47 0.11 -67.63
CA SER A 46 49.38 -0.87 -67.71
C SER A 46 49.41 -1.55 -69.07
N PRO A 47 49.59 -2.89 -69.12
CA PRO A 47 48.37 -3.68 -69.36
C PRO A 47 48.39 -5.14 -68.85
N LYS A 48 47.21 -5.68 -68.53
CA LYS A 48 46.54 -6.74 -69.34
C LYS A 48 45.19 -7.18 -68.75
N ARG A 49 44.17 -7.24 -69.60
CA ARG A 49 42.82 -7.73 -69.24
C ARG A 49 42.82 -9.26 -69.26
N THR A 50 42.60 -9.91 -68.11
CA THR A 50 42.42 -11.37 -68.01
C THR A 50 40.96 -11.71 -67.68
N SER A 51 40.38 -12.65 -68.42
CA SER A 51 38.95 -12.98 -68.35
C SER A 51 38.65 -13.98 -67.23
N LEU A 52 38.35 -13.46 -66.03
CA LEU A 52 38.07 -14.28 -64.85
C LEU A 52 36.71 -15.00 -64.96
N ARG A 53 36.71 -16.19 -65.59
CA ARG A 53 35.54 -17.08 -65.69
C ARG A 53 35.23 -17.70 -64.33
N TRP A 54 34.39 -17.04 -63.53
CA TRP A 54 34.00 -17.53 -62.20
C TRP A 54 33.16 -18.81 -62.30
N ARG A 55 33.82 -19.97 -62.10
CA ARG A 55 33.17 -21.29 -62.02
C ARG A 55 32.49 -21.41 -60.66
N ILE A 56 31.17 -21.25 -60.61
CA ILE A 56 30.35 -21.53 -59.42
C ILE A 56 30.35 -23.04 -59.16
N SER A 57 31.37 -23.52 -58.44
CA SER A 57 31.37 -24.86 -57.88
C SER A 57 30.44 -24.87 -56.66
N ARG A 58 29.17 -25.25 -56.87
CA ARG A 58 28.24 -25.56 -55.77
C ARG A 58 28.69 -26.83 -55.06
N GLN A 59 29.75 -26.75 -54.26
CA GLN A 59 29.96 -27.71 -53.20
C GLN A 59 28.88 -27.45 -52.14
N LEU A 60 27.90 -28.35 -52.07
CA LEU A 60 26.91 -28.37 -50.99
C LEU A 60 27.58 -28.88 -49.72
N THR A 61 28.43 -28.03 -49.12
CA THR A 61 29.04 -28.29 -47.82
C THR A 61 27.93 -28.54 -46.81
N ILE A 62 28.11 -29.53 -45.92
CA ILE A 62 27.08 -29.98 -44.95
C ILE A 62 26.47 -28.80 -44.17
N TRP A 63 27.27 -27.78 -43.86
CA TRP A 63 26.87 -26.50 -43.27
C TRP A 63 25.69 -25.80 -43.97
N THR A 64 25.57 -25.88 -45.30
CA THR A 64 24.48 -25.26 -46.06
C THR A 64 23.10 -25.89 -45.84
N ILE A 65 23.05 -27.11 -45.28
CA ILE A 65 21.82 -27.78 -44.84
C ILE A 65 21.71 -27.74 -43.31
N PHE A 66 22.84 -27.88 -42.59
CA PHE A 66 22.87 -27.90 -41.13
C PHE A 66 22.43 -26.57 -40.50
N VAL A 67 22.89 -25.42 -41.01
CA VAL A 67 22.52 -24.10 -40.48
C VAL A 67 21.00 -23.83 -40.59
N PRO A 68 20.33 -23.97 -41.75
CA PRO A 68 18.89 -23.78 -41.81
C PRO A 68 18.10 -24.85 -41.04
N LEU A 69 18.60 -26.08 -40.90
CA LEU A 69 17.98 -27.11 -40.04
C LEU A 69 18.00 -26.68 -38.57
N VAL A 70 19.15 -26.23 -38.07
CA VAL A 70 19.29 -25.75 -36.68
C VAL A 70 18.48 -24.46 -36.45
N ALA A 71 18.45 -23.55 -37.41
CA ALA A 71 17.61 -22.34 -37.33
C ALA A 71 16.10 -22.67 -37.33
N MET A 72 15.67 -23.64 -38.14
CA MET A 72 14.29 -24.14 -38.14
C MET A 72 13.94 -24.85 -36.82
N LEU A 73 14.85 -25.65 -36.27
CA LEU A 73 14.67 -26.30 -34.96
C LEU A 73 14.59 -25.26 -33.83
N ALA A 74 15.46 -24.25 -33.83
CA ALA A 74 15.45 -23.16 -32.87
C ALA A 74 14.18 -22.31 -32.98
N GLY A 75 13.71 -22.01 -34.21
CA GLY A 75 12.44 -21.33 -34.44
C GLY A 75 11.23 -22.15 -33.99
N ALA A 76 11.25 -23.47 -34.21
CA ALA A 76 10.22 -24.39 -33.72
C ALA A 76 10.22 -24.47 -32.19
N LEU A 77 11.39 -24.55 -31.55
CA LEU A 77 11.54 -24.51 -30.09
C LEU A 77 11.12 -23.17 -29.50
N PHE A 78 11.43 -22.05 -30.15
CA PHE A 78 11.00 -20.71 -29.73
C PHE A 78 9.48 -20.52 -29.86
N SER A 79 8.86 -21.06 -30.93
CA SER A 79 7.41 -21.09 -31.12
C SER A 79 6.69 -22.01 -30.14
N ALA A 80 7.24 -23.20 -29.87
CA ALA A 80 6.76 -24.11 -28.83
C ALA A 80 6.91 -23.49 -27.44
N SER A 81 8.03 -22.80 -27.17
CA SER A 81 8.26 -22.11 -25.90
C SER A 81 7.32 -20.92 -25.70
N SER A 82 7.07 -20.10 -26.73
CA SER A 82 6.18 -18.93 -26.60
C SER A 82 4.71 -19.33 -26.45
N SER A 83 4.27 -20.36 -27.19
CA SER A 83 2.92 -20.93 -27.05
C SER A 83 2.72 -21.71 -25.74
N ALA A 84 3.74 -22.41 -25.23
CA ALA A 84 3.69 -23.07 -23.93
C ALA A 84 3.73 -22.06 -22.76
N ALA A 85 4.56 -21.01 -22.86
CA ALA A 85 4.75 -20.02 -21.79
C ALA A 85 3.52 -19.13 -21.53
N ARG A 86 2.55 -19.07 -22.48
CA ARG A 86 1.28 -18.33 -22.37
C ARG A 86 1.39 -16.98 -21.65
N GLY A 87 2.43 -16.23 -22.01
CA GLY A 87 2.78 -14.90 -21.51
C GLY A 87 2.31 -14.59 -20.09
N THR A 88 2.93 -15.16 -19.06
CA THR A 88 2.75 -14.71 -17.67
C THR A 88 3.38 -13.33 -17.46
N ASP A 89 2.74 -12.30 -18.02
CA ASP A 89 3.14 -10.91 -17.90
C ASP A 89 2.90 -10.44 -16.46
N LEU A 90 3.96 -10.50 -15.66
CA LEU A 90 3.98 -10.04 -14.27
C LEU A 90 3.62 -8.55 -14.13
N ARG A 91 3.79 -7.75 -15.20
CA ARG A 91 3.36 -6.35 -15.27
C ARG A 91 1.85 -6.23 -15.46
N SER A 92 1.23 -7.12 -16.24
CA SER A 92 -0.24 -7.20 -16.34
C SER A 92 -0.88 -7.57 -14.98
N ALA A 93 -0.29 -8.51 -14.24
CA ALA A 93 -0.75 -8.89 -12.91
C ALA A 93 -0.66 -7.71 -11.91
N ALA A 94 0.47 -6.99 -11.91
CA ALA A 94 0.63 -5.77 -11.11
C ALA A 94 -0.35 -4.65 -11.51
N SER A 95 -0.71 -4.56 -12.79
CA SER A 95 -1.69 -3.58 -13.29
C SER A 95 -3.13 -3.92 -12.89
N GLY A 96 -3.48 -5.21 -12.88
CA GLY A 96 -4.82 -5.69 -12.52
C GLY A 96 -5.18 -5.60 -11.03
N ILE A 97 -4.19 -5.64 -10.12
CA ILE A 97 -4.46 -5.62 -8.67
C ILE A 97 -5.10 -4.28 -8.21
N PRO A 98 -4.60 -3.09 -8.58
CA PRO A 98 -5.26 -1.82 -8.25
C PRO A 98 -6.67 -1.68 -8.85
N ASP A 99 -6.91 -2.22 -10.06
CA ASP A 99 -8.24 -2.24 -10.67
C ASP A 99 -9.18 -3.20 -9.92
N LEU A 100 -8.69 -4.38 -9.51
CA LEU A 100 -9.43 -5.34 -8.69
C LEU A 100 -9.82 -4.72 -7.34
N ILE A 101 -8.87 -4.10 -6.61
CA ILE A 101 -9.13 -3.41 -5.34
C ILE A 101 -10.19 -2.31 -5.52
N ARG A 102 -10.07 -1.48 -6.58
CA ARG A 102 -11.08 -0.44 -6.88
C ARG A 102 -12.44 -1.05 -7.22
N SER A 103 -12.50 -2.18 -7.92
CA SER A 103 -13.76 -2.86 -8.23
C SER A 103 -14.42 -3.51 -7.00
N GLU A 104 -13.67 -4.18 -6.12
CA GLU A 104 -14.20 -4.75 -4.88
C GLU A 104 -14.62 -3.67 -3.87
N THR A 105 -13.86 -2.57 -3.78
CA THR A 105 -14.23 -1.39 -2.97
C THR A 105 -15.59 -0.85 -3.44
N ARG A 106 -15.78 -0.68 -4.76
CA ARG A 106 -17.07 -0.27 -5.36
C ARG A 106 -18.19 -1.30 -5.13
N ARG A 107 -17.90 -2.60 -5.16
CA ARG A 107 -18.87 -3.65 -4.81
C ARG A 107 -19.26 -3.58 -3.32
N GLY A 108 -18.34 -3.19 -2.45
CA GLY A 108 -18.61 -2.89 -1.04
C GLY A 108 -19.54 -1.68 -0.88
N GLU A 109 -19.20 -0.56 -1.53
CA GLU A 109 -19.98 0.69 -1.51
C GLU A 109 -21.42 0.48 -1.99
N ILE A 110 -21.62 -0.20 -3.13
CA ILE A 110 -22.96 -0.51 -3.67
C ILE A 110 -23.77 -1.38 -2.69
N ARG A 111 -23.14 -2.35 -2.02
CA ARG A 111 -23.81 -3.18 -1.00
C ARG A 111 -24.15 -2.39 0.26
N ALA A 112 -23.28 -1.49 0.72
CA ALA A 112 -23.54 -0.64 1.88
C ALA A 112 -24.68 0.36 1.60
N ALA A 113 -24.72 0.93 0.40
CA ALA A 113 -25.82 1.78 -0.05
C ALA A 113 -27.15 1.00 -0.12
N GLU A 114 -27.15 -0.22 -0.65
CA GLU A 114 -28.35 -1.07 -0.70
C GLU A 114 -28.81 -1.51 0.70
N VAL A 115 -27.89 -1.81 1.62
CA VAL A 115 -28.23 -2.09 3.04
C VAL A 115 -28.89 -0.87 3.69
N SER A 116 -28.31 0.32 3.52
CA SER A 116 -28.87 1.58 4.04
C SER A 116 -30.24 1.93 3.42
N ARG A 117 -30.41 1.66 2.12
CA ARG A 117 -31.70 1.81 1.42
C ARG A 117 -32.76 0.85 1.97
N LEU A 118 -32.41 -0.43 2.17
CA LEU A 118 -33.31 -1.45 2.72
C LEU A 118 -33.64 -1.20 4.20
N GLN A 119 -32.70 -0.67 4.99
CA GLN A 119 -32.98 -0.19 6.36
C GLN A 119 -34.01 0.94 6.32
N SER A 120 -33.76 1.98 5.52
CA SER A 120 -34.68 3.12 5.34
C SER A 120 -36.08 2.69 4.88
N GLU A 121 -36.18 1.67 4.02
CA GLU A 121 -37.46 1.09 3.57
C GLU A 121 -38.19 0.33 4.70
N VAL A 122 -37.46 -0.44 5.51
CA VAL A 122 -38.00 -1.11 6.71
C VAL A 122 -38.48 -0.08 7.74
N ASP A 123 -37.73 1.00 7.96
CA ASP A 123 -38.07 2.05 8.92
C ASP A 123 -39.35 2.80 8.48
N GLN A 124 -39.47 3.14 7.19
CA GLN A 124 -40.69 3.73 6.62
C GLN A 124 -41.90 2.80 6.73
N LEU A 125 -41.75 1.51 6.40
CA LEU A 125 -42.83 0.52 6.53
C LEU A 125 -43.23 0.29 8.01
N THR A 126 -42.28 0.44 8.93
CA THR A 126 -42.52 0.37 10.38
C THR A 126 -43.25 1.63 10.87
N GLN A 127 -42.86 2.82 10.39
CA GLN A 127 -43.51 4.09 10.70
C GLN A 127 -44.99 4.10 10.27
N VAL A 128 -45.31 3.57 9.08
CA VAL A 128 -46.72 3.44 8.62
C VAL A 128 -47.53 2.54 9.57
N ARG A 129 -46.90 1.51 10.15
CA ARG A 129 -47.53 0.54 11.07
C ARG A 129 -47.64 1.01 12.54
N ARG A 130 -47.07 2.17 12.91
CA ARG A 130 -47.32 2.84 14.21
C ARG A 130 -48.77 3.33 14.36
N SER A 131 -49.58 3.32 13.29
CA SER A 131 -50.97 3.80 13.28
C SER A 131 -51.96 2.90 14.06
N GLY A 132 -51.87 2.91 15.40
CA GLY A 132 -52.88 2.38 16.31
C GLY A 132 -52.47 1.13 17.11
N ASN A 133 -51.20 0.98 17.50
CA ASN A 133 -50.77 -0.14 18.33
C ASN A 133 -49.66 0.25 19.33
N GLU A 134 -50.07 0.52 20.57
CA GLU A 134 -49.20 0.92 21.70
C GLU A 134 -48.01 -0.03 21.92
N ILE A 135 -48.17 -1.33 21.62
CA ILE A 135 -47.09 -2.32 21.74
C ILE A 135 -46.00 -2.09 20.69
N ILE A 136 -46.38 -1.68 19.47
CA ILE A 136 -45.43 -1.33 18.41
C ILE A 136 -44.71 -0.04 18.77
N ASP A 137 -45.43 0.99 19.23
CA ASP A 137 -44.82 2.28 19.62
C ASP A 137 -43.79 2.11 20.74
N GLY A 138 -44.14 1.43 21.84
CA GLY A 138 -43.21 1.16 22.94
C GLY A 138 -42.04 0.23 22.59
N ILE A 139 -42.16 -0.59 21.54
CA ILE A 139 -41.02 -1.35 20.99
C ILE A 139 -40.07 -0.42 20.23
N ILE A 140 -40.60 0.52 19.43
CA ILE A 140 -39.76 1.38 18.60
C ILE A 140 -39.15 2.51 19.43
N GLU A 141 -39.86 3.13 20.39
CA GLU A 141 -39.23 4.06 21.35
C GLU A 141 -38.02 3.42 22.06
N ARG A 142 -38.13 2.12 22.40
CA ARG A 142 -37.03 1.36 22.98
C ARG A 142 -35.91 1.10 21.97
N ALA A 143 -36.21 0.85 20.70
CA ALA A 143 -35.22 0.71 19.64
C ALA A 143 -34.49 2.04 19.38
N ASP A 144 -35.24 3.14 19.28
CA ASP A 144 -34.75 4.51 19.10
C ASP A 144 -33.80 4.89 20.25
N SER A 145 -34.16 4.58 21.50
CA SER A 145 -33.30 4.80 22.69
C SER A 145 -31.98 4.01 22.67
N LEU A 146 -31.94 2.85 22.01
CA LEU A 146 -30.75 2.00 21.89
C LEU A 146 -29.94 2.28 20.61
N ALA A 147 -30.52 2.99 19.63
CA ALA A 147 -29.90 3.23 18.34
C ALA A 147 -28.63 4.09 18.45
N GLN A 148 -28.57 5.03 19.40
CA GLN A 148 -27.37 5.82 19.66
C GLN A 148 -26.24 4.96 20.24
N GLU A 149 -26.50 4.17 21.29
CA GLU A 149 -25.52 3.26 21.92
C GLU A 149 -25.02 2.18 20.94
N ALA A 150 -25.90 1.67 20.09
CA ALA A 150 -25.55 0.71 19.04
C ALA A 150 -24.79 1.33 17.84
N GLY A 151 -24.64 2.66 17.80
CA GLY A 151 -24.08 3.40 16.67
C GLY A 151 -24.96 3.40 15.40
N ALA A 152 -26.20 2.94 15.51
CA ALA A 152 -27.19 2.87 14.43
C ALA A 152 -27.93 4.20 14.18
N ALA A 153 -27.79 5.19 15.07
CA ALA A 153 -28.27 6.56 14.86
C ALA A 153 -27.13 7.50 14.39
N PRO A 154 -27.43 8.50 13.54
CA PRO A 154 -26.53 9.63 13.34
C PRO A 154 -26.39 10.43 14.65
N VAL A 155 -25.25 11.11 14.82
CA VAL A 155 -24.97 11.91 16.03
C VAL A 155 -24.24 13.21 15.65
N VAL A 156 -24.46 14.25 16.44
CA VAL A 156 -23.79 15.55 16.30
C VAL A 156 -23.26 15.98 17.67
N GLY A 157 -22.04 16.49 17.73
CA GLY A 157 -21.47 17.04 18.97
C GLY A 157 -20.06 17.62 18.83
N PRO A 158 -19.51 18.24 19.89
CA PRO A 158 -18.13 18.70 19.93
C PRO A 158 -17.17 17.50 20.01
N GLY A 159 -15.93 17.70 19.56
CA GLY A 159 -14.92 16.64 19.63
C GLY A 159 -13.55 17.02 19.07
N LEU A 160 -12.75 15.99 18.81
CA LEU A 160 -11.42 16.09 18.22
C LEU A 160 -11.37 15.40 16.85
N VAL A 161 -10.54 15.95 15.96
CA VAL A 161 -10.06 15.33 14.73
C VAL A 161 -8.56 15.10 14.88
N VAL A 162 -8.13 13.84 14.84
CA VAL A 162 -6.71 13.46 14.87
C VAL A 162 -6.30 13.03 13.47
N SER A 163 -5.17 13.52 12.96
CA SER A 163 -4.62 13.11 11.65
C SER A 163 -3.24 12.50 11.82
N MET A 164 -2.98 11.36 11.17
CA MET A 164 -1.73 10.61 11.24
C MET A 164 -1.19 10.35 9.83
N THR A 165 0.07 10.67 9.55
CA THR A 165 0.64 10.60 8.19
C THR A 165 2.02 9.94 8.17
N ASP A 166 2.30 9.12 7.16
CA ASP A 166 3.65 8.61 6.86
C ASP A 166 4.66 9.75 6.69
N SER A 167 5.94 9.45 6.93
CA SER A 167 7.03 10.42 6.80
C SER A 167 7.27 10.83 5.33
N PRO A 168 7.55 12.13 5.07
CA PRO A 168 8.01 12.59 3.77
C PRO A 168 9.47 12.20 3.47
N LEU A 169 10.25 11.78 4.49
CA LEU A 169 11.67 11.45 4.34
C LEU A 169 11.86 10.23 3.42
N ARG A 170 12.91 10.26 2.58
CA ARG A 170 13.28 9.19 1.65
C ARG A 170 14.80 9.12 1.46
N GLY A 171 15.33 7.91 1.34
CA GLY A 171 16.72 7.68 0.94
C GLY A 171 17.74 8.27 1.91
N ASP A 172 18.56 9.20 1.41
CA ASP A 172 19.61 9.93 2.12
C ASP A 172 19.08 10.90 3.20
N GLN A 173 17.79 11.24 3.16
CA GLN A 173 17.14 12.07 4.18
C GLN A 173 16.74 11.31 5.45
N ILE A 174 16.95 9.99 5.51
CA ILE A 174 16.58 9.15 6.65
C ILE A 174 17.71 9.20 7.69
N PRO A 175 17.46 9.63 8.95
CA PRO A 175 18.49 9.69 9.99
C PRO A 175 19.14 8.34 10.31
N ASP A 176 20.44 8.37 10.60
CA ASP A 176 21.21 7.18 11.00
C ASP A 176 20.56 6.42 12.16
N GLY A 177 20.29 5.13 11.94
CA GLY A 177 19.67 4.23 12.91
C GLY A 177 18.17 3.97 12.69
N LEU A 178 17.47 4.83 11.95
CA LEU A 178 16.09 4.60 11.51
C LEU A 178 16.04 3.73 10.24
N LYS A 179 14.90 3.07 10.02
CA LYS A 179 14.63 2.22 8.85
C LYS A 179 13.34 2.68 8.16
N ASN A 180 13.12 2.19 6.93
CA ASN A 180 11.90 2.46 6.18
C ASN A 180 10.59 2.06 6.90
N ASP A 181 10.65 1.15 7.88
CA ASP A 181 9.49 0.73 8.69
C ASP A 181 9.13 1.78 9.76
N ASP A 182 10.13 2.49 10.30
CA ASP A 182 9.97 3.60 11.25
C ASP A 182 9.38 4.88 10.61
N LEU A 183 9.16 4.87 9.28
CA LEU A 183 8.65 5.98 8.47
C LEU A 183 7.16 5.86 8.12
N VAL A 184 6.48 4.80 8.58
CA VAL A 184 5.10 4.45 8.20
C VAL A 184 4.22 4.40 9.43
N VAL A 185 2.96 4.84 9.32
CA VAL A 185 1.98 4.71 10.40
C VAL A 185 1.40 3.30 10.42
N HIS A 186 1.60 2.57 11.51
CA HIS A 186 1.19 1.17 11.64
C HIS A 186 -0.17 1.00 12.35
N GLN A 187 -0.64 -0.25 12.42
CA GLN A 187 -1.92 -0.60 13.05
C GLN A 187 -1.95 -0.24 14.53
N GLN A 188 -0.85 -0.48 15.26
CA GLN A 188 -0.78 -0.27 16.71
C GLN A 188 -0.89 1.22 17.09
N ASP A 189 -0.49 2.14 16.22
CA ASP A 189 -0.50 3.57 16.49
C ASP A 189 -1.91 4.14 16.35
N VAL A 190 -2.58 3.82 15.24
CA VAL A 190 -3.99 4.12 15.00
C VAL A 190 -4.86 3.47 16.08
N GLN A 191 -4.59 2.21 16.43
CA GLN A 191 -5.27 1.51 17.51
C GLN A 191 -4.97 2.14 18.89
N GLY A 192 -3.77 2.68 19.11
CA GLY A 192 -3.38 3.45 20.29
C GLY A 192 -4.23 4.71 20.44
N VAL A 193 -4.30 5.54 19.40
CA VAL A 193 -5.14 6.76 19.33
C VAL A 193 -6.61 6.43 19.57
N VAL A 194 -7.16 5.43 18.87
CA VAL A 194 -8.55 4.97 19.03
C VAL A 194 -8.81 4.55 20.49
N ASN A 195 -7.94 3.73 21.07
CA ASN A 195 -8.08 3.26 22.45
C ASN A 195 -7.93 4.40 23.48
N ALA A 196 -7.06 5.39 23.23
CA ALA A 196 -6.88 6.56 24.07
C ALA A 196 -8.14 7.46 24.06
N LEU A 197 -8.72 7.70 22.88
CA LEU A 197 -9.96 8.47 22.75
C LEU A 197 -11.15 7.78 23.46
N TRP A 198 -11.30 6.45 23.31
CA TRP A 198 -12.29 5.70 24.08
C TRP A 198 -12.04 5.78 25.60
N ARG A 199 -10.78 5.67 26.07
CA ARG A 199 -10.41 5.91 27.49
C ARG A 199 -10.73 7.33 27.97
N GLY A 200 -10.60 8.34 27.11
CA GLY A 200 -11.00 9.71 27.41
C GLY A 200 -12.51 9.86 27.63
N GLY A 201 -13.31 8.95 27.08
CA GLY A 201 -14.76 9.01 27.05
C GLY A 201 -15.30 9.62 25.76
N ALA A 202 -14.77 9.19 24.61
CA ALA A 202 -15.45 9.39 23.34
C ALA A 202 -16.82 8.70 23.36
N GLU A 203 -17.84 9.39 22.86
CA GLU A 203 -19.23 8.94 22.79
C GLU A 203 -19.55 8.34 21.42
N ALA A 204 -18.90 8.84 20.37
CA ALA A 204 -18.91 8.29 19.03
C ALA A 204 -17.57 8.54 18.33
N MET A 205 -17.23 7.67 17.38
CA MET A 205 -15.96 7.75 16.65
C MET A 205 -16.13 7.34 15.19
N MET A 206 -15.34 7.97 14.32
CA MET A 206 -15.09 7.55 12.94
C MET A 206 -13.59 7.36 12.71
N ILE A 207 -13.25 6.45 11.80
CA ILE A 207 -11.91 6.35 11.22
C ILE A 207 -12.09 6.46 9.71
N MET A 208 -11.41 7.41 9.09
CA MET A 208 -11.71 7.90 7.75
C MET A 208 -13.19 8.29 7.64
N ASP A 209 -13.95 7.70 6.71
CA ASP A 209 -15.39 7.89 6.54
C ASP A 209 -16.25 6.77 7.17
N GLN A 210 -15.66 5.90 8.01
CA GLN A 210 -16.34 4.75 8.61
C GLN A 210 -16.68 4.97 10.09
N ARG A 211 -17.97 4.88 10.44
CA ARG A 211 -18.45 4.88 11.84
C ARG A 211 -17.91 3.65 12.59
N VAL A 212 -17.33 3.87 13.76
CA VAL A 212 -16.81 2.83 14.65
C VAL A 212 -17.90 2.42 15.64
N ILE A 213 -18.10 1.10 15.79
CA ILE A 213 -18.94 0.48 16.82
C ILE A 213 -18.13 -0.63 17.52
N SER A 214 -18.70 -1.25 18.55
CA SER A 214 -18.02 -2.29 19.37
C SER A 214 -17.54 -3.53 18.59
N THR A 215 -18.04 -3.75 17.37
CA THR A 215 -17.61 -4.83 16.46
C THR A 215 -16.75 -4.34 15.28
N SER A 216 -16.45 -3.05 15.18
CA SER A 216 -15.52 -2.50 14.19
C SER A 216 -14.06 -2.79 14.60
N ALA A 217 -13.21 -3.11 13.63
CA ALA A 217 -11.79 -3.40 13.86
C ALA A 217 -10.91 -2.68 12.82
N VAL A 218 -9.79 -2.11 13.29
CA VAL A 218 -8.72 -1.58 12.44
C VAL A 218 -7.83 -2.74 12.01
N ARG A 219 -7.55 -2.84 10.71
CA ARG A 219 -6.68 -3.90 10.15
C ARG A 219 -5.69 -3.32 9.14
N CYS A 220 -4.39 -3.51 9.35
CA CYS A 220 -3.40 -3.19 8.32
C CYS A 220 -3.30 -4.27 7.25
N VAL A 221 -3.05 -3.85 6.01
CA VAL A 221 -2.54 -4.67 4.91
C VAL A 221 -1.47 -3.85 4.20
N GLY A 222 -0.20 -4.19 4.43
CA GLY A 222 0.92 -3.31 4.07
C GLY A 222 0.80 -1.95 4.75
N ASN A 223 1.11 -0.88 4.03
CA ASN A 223 0.96 0.52 4.48
C ASN A 223 -0.47 1.08 4.30
N THR A 224 -1.49 0.22 4.26
CA THR A 224 -2.90 0.63 4.11
C THR A 224 -3.76 0.06 5.22
N LEU A 225 -4.80 0.80 5.61
CA LEU A 225 -5.86 0.31 6.49
C LEU A 225 -7.00 -0.30 5.67
N ILE A 226 -7.54 -1.43 6.13
CA ILE A 226 -8.81 -1.97 5.66
C ILE A 226 -9.87 -1.76 6.75
N LEU A 227 -10.89 -0.96 6.43
CA LEU A 227 -12.05 -0.69 7.28
C LEU A 227 -13.31 -1.09 6.51
N GLN A 228 -14.08 -2.02 7.07
CA GLN A 228 -15.31 -2.58 6.45
C GLN A 228 -15.14 -3.05 4.99
N GLY A 229 -13.93 -3.50 4.62
CA GLY A 229 -13.61 -3.99 3.27
C GLY A 229 -13.18 -2.91 2.27
N ARG A 230 -13.15 -1.64 2.66
CA ARG A 230 -12.59 -0.52 1.87
C ARG A 230 -11.15 -0.26 2.30
N VAL A 231 -10.30 0.11 1.35
CA VAL A 231 -8.85 0.32 1.56
C VAL A 231 -8.54 1.81 1.64
N TYR A 232 -7.72 2.21 2.61
CA TYR A 232 -7.34 3.59 2.87
C TYR A 232 -5.82 3.73 3.00
N SER A 233 -5.26 4.78 2.42
CA SER A 233 -3.88 5.22 2.61
C SER A 233 -3.84 6.42 3.58
N PRO A 234 -2.66 6.77 4.13
CA PRO A 234 -2.49 8.00 4.89
C PRO A 234 -2.83 9.25 4.05
N PRO A 235 -3.25 10.38 4.67
CA PRO A 235 -3.40 10.59 6.11
C PRO A 235 -4.58 9.81 6.71
N PHE A 236 -4.33 9.10 7.81
CA PHE A 236 -5.37 8.43 8.58
C PHE A 236 -6.02 9.41 9.55
N VAL A 237 -7.31 9.68 9.35
CA VAL A 237 -8.10 10.60 10.17
C VAL A 237 -8.95 9.82 11.16
N ILE A 238 -8.80 10.10 12.46
CA ILE A 238 -9.63 9.57 13.54
C ILE A 238 -10.43 10.73 14.12
N THR A 239 -11.74 10.69 13.99
CA THR A 239 -12.64 11.73 14.49
C THR A 239 -13.43 11.20 15.66
N ALA A 240 -13.47 11.89 16.80
CA ALA A 240 -14.16 11.44 18.01
C ALA A 240 -14.97 12.57 18.66
N ILE A 241 -16.26 12.32 18.90
CA ILE A 241 -17.18 13.20 19.64
C ILE A 241 -17.07 12.91 21.14
N GLY A 242 -17.12 13.95 21.96
CA GLY A 242 -17.07 13.89 23.43
C GLY A 242 -16.39 15.13 24.03
N ASP A 243 -16.19 15.13 25.34
CA ASP A 243 -15.52 16.23 26.05
C ASP A 243 -14.09 16.44 25.53
N GLN A 244 -13.89 17.51 24.77
CA GLN A 244 -12.62 17.79 24.07
C GLN A 244 -11.41 17.84 25.00
N GLU A 245 -11.57 18.27 26.25
CA GLU A 245 -10.46 18.31 27.20
C GLU A 245 -10.09 16.93 27.74
N ARG A 246 -11.08 16.08 28.06
CA ARG A 246 -10.86 14.69 28.46
C ARG A 246 -10.26 13.89 27.32
N LEU A 247 -10.74 14.08 26.08
CA LEU A 247 -10.16 13.47 24.88
C LEU A 247 -8.69 13.90 24.69
N GLN A 248 -8.39 15.20 24.80
CA GLN A 248 -7.02 15.72 24.71
C GLN A 248 -6.12 15.15 25.83
N ARG A 249 -6.58 15.23 27.08
CA ARG A 249 -5.86 14.67 28.24
C ARG A 249 -5.61 13.17 28.09
N ALA A 250 -6.52 12.42 27.49
CA ALA A 250 -6.33 11.00 27.24
C ALA A 250 -5.29 10.73 26.15
N LEU A 251 -5.28 11.49 25.04
CA LEU A 251 -4.22 11.41 24.02
C LEU A 251 -2.83 11.75 24.58
N ASP A 252 -2.74 12.76 25.44
CA ASP A 252 -1.43 13.24 25.95
C ASP A 252 -0.86 12.36 27.08
N ASN A 253 -1.71 11.66 27.84
CA ASN A 253 -1.28 10.72 28.88
C ASN A 253 -1.15 9.26 28.40
N ASP A 254 -1.52 8.94 27.16
CA ASP A 254 -1.45 7.56 26.66
C ASP A 254 -0.04 7.18 26.19
N ARG A 255 0.50 6.07 26.69
CA ARG A 255 1.88 5.67 26.38
C ARG A 255 2.08 5.27 24.91
N SER A 256 1.08 4.72 24.22
CA SER A 256 1.21 4.41 22.79
C SER A 256 1.21 5.69 21.96
N VAL A 257 0.37 6.68 22.29
CA VAL A 257 0.38 7.99 21.62
C VAL A 257 1.66 8.77 21.93
N GLN A 258 2.22 8.65 23.12
CA GLN A 258 3.54 9.22 23.46
C GLN A 258 4.67 8.58 22.64
N ILE A 259 4.71 7.25 22.52
CA ILE A 259 5.69 6.56 21.66
C ILE A 259 5.54 7.01 20.21
N PHE A 260 4.32 7.13 19.69
CA PHE A 260 4.11 7.65 18.34
C PHE A 260 4.65 9.08 18.17
N LYS A 261 4.49 9.95 19.17
CA LYS A 261 5.08 11.29 19.17
C LYS A 261 6.63 11.28 19.22
N GLU A 262 7.26 10.31 19.89
CA GLU A 262 8.71 10.11 19.82
C GLU A 262 9.18 9.84 18.36
N TYR A 263 8.36 9.15 17.55
CA TYR A 263 8.60 8.96 16.11
C TYR A 263 8.17 10.14 15.22
N VAL A 264 7.20 10.96 15.63
CA VAL A 264 6.92 12.26 14.97
C VAL A 264 8.16 13.14 15.00
N ASP A 265 8.80 13.29 16.17
CA ASP A 265 9.98 14.11 16.35
C ASP A 265 11.24 13.51 15.69
N ALA A 266 11.45 12.19 15.80
CA ALA A 266 12.66 11.52 15.30
C ALA A 266 12.61 11.14 13.80
N ALA A 267 11.45 10.72 13.30
CA ALA A 267 11.27 10.14 11.96
C ALA A 267 10.42 11.03 11.02
N GLY A 268 9.89 12.15 11.51
CA GLY A 268 9.10 13.09 10.70
C GLY A 268 7.70 12.60 10.33
N LEU A 269 7.12 11.67 11.11
CA LEU A 269 5.72 11.28 10.95
C LEU A 269 4.79 12.48 11.20
N GLY A 270 3.66 12.53 10.49
CA GLY A 270 2.64 13.55 10.74
C GLY A 270 1.74 13.16 11.91
N PHE A 271 1.57 14.07 12.88
CA PHE A 271 0.52 13.97 13.91
C PHE A 271 -0.10 15.36 14.15
N THR A 272 -1.40 15.52 13.90
CA THR A 272 -2.15 16.72 14.28
C THR A 272 -3.38 16.36 15.11
N VAL A 273 -3.77 17.26 16.01
CA VAL A 273 -5.00 17.15 16.81
C VAL A 273 -5.72 18.49 16.74
N GLU A 274 -6.92 18.49 16.17
CA GLU A 274 -7.73 19.69 16.00
C GLU A 274 -9.04 19.58 16.76
N ARG A 275 -9.42 20.65 17.46
CA ARG A 275 -10.74 20.77 18.09
C ARG A 275 -11.79 21.17 17.06
N ARG A 276 -13.00 20.63 17.23
CA ARG A 276 -14.20 21.04 16.50
C ARG A 276 -15.36 21.15 17.48
N ASN A 277 -16.07 22.27 17.42
CA ASN A 277 -17.22 22.54 18.29
C ASN A 277 -18.47 21.77 17.85
N GLU A 278 -18.51 21.39 16.57
CA GLU A 278 -19.56 20.61 15.95
C GLU A 278 -18.91 19.63 14.97
N ILE A 279 -19.33 18.38 15.05
CA ILE A 279 -18.94 17.26 14.20
C ILE A 279 -20.22 16.46 13.99
N GLU A 280 -20.59 16.21 12.73
CA GLU A 280 -21.65 15.26 12.37
C GLU A 280 -21.03 13.90 12.05
N MET A 281 -21.65 12.81 12.54
CA MET A 281 -21.31 11.44 12.15
C MET A 281 -22.57 10.70 11.71
N PRO A 282 -22.58 10.03 10.54
CA PRO A 282 -23.71 9.22 10.11
C PRO A 282 -23.87 7.97 10.99
N ALA A 283 -25.06 7.36 10.90
CA ALA A 283 -25.31 6.01 11.39
C ALA A 283 -24.32 4.99 10.79
N TYR A 284 -24.04 3.92 11.54
CA TYR A 284 -23.29 2.77 11.02
C TYR A 284 -24.10 2.04 9.95
N SER A 285 -23.59 2.05 8.71
CA SER A 285 -24.22 1.45 7.51
C SER A 285 -24.01 -0.07 7.38
N GLY A 286 -23.31 -0.70 8.31
CA GLY A 286 -23.15 -2.15 8.37
C GLY A 286 -24.25 -2.83 9.20
N SER A 287 -24.20 -4.16 9.27
CA SER A 287 -25.15 -4.90 10.11
C SER A 287 -24.65 -4.99 11.55
N VAL A 288 -25.45 -4.51 12.50
CA VAL A 288 -25.25 -4.72 13.95
C VAL A 288 -25.62 -6.14 14.42
N ARG A 289 -26.09 -7.02 13.52
CA ARG A 289 -26.53 -8.38 13.86
C ARG A 289 -25.35 -9.31 14.05
N LEU A 290 -25.17 -9.78 15.29
CA LEU A 290 -24.21 -10.83 15.63
C LEU A 290 -24.58 -12.17 14.97
N GLN A 291 -23.57 -12.97 14.60
CA GLN A 291 -23.77 -14.24 13.88
C GLN A 291 -24.12 -15.42 14.81
N TYR A 292 -23.52 -15.46 16.00
CA TYR A 292 -23.61 -16.59 16.95
C TYR A 292 -24.37 -16.28 18.23
N ALA A 293 -24.46 -15.00 18.60
CA ALA A 293 -25.17 -14.55 19.79
C ALA A 293 -26.59 -14.08 19.43
N THR A 294 -27.56 -14.40 20.28
CA THR A 294 -28.96 -13.98 20.14
C THR A 294 -29.42 -13.23 21.38
N PRO A 295 -30.35 -12.27 21.26
CA PRO A 295 -30.90 -11.57 22.43
C PRO A 295 -31.74 -12.52 23.28
N ILE A 296 -31.49 -12.51 24.58
CA ILE A 296 -32.31 -13.25 25.56
C ILE A 296 -33.71 -12.61 25.56
N ARG A 297 -34.73 -13.40 25.21
CA ARG A 297 -36.13 -13.00 25.42
C ARG A 297 -36.40 -12.95 26.93
N ARG A 298 -36.93 -11.82 27.39
CA ARG A 298 -37.53 -11.65 28.72
C ARG A 298 -39.05 -11.64 28.57
#